data_AF-A0A519ZXQ0-F1
#
_entry.id   AF-A0A519ZXQ0-F1
#
_cell.length_a   1.000
_cell.length_b   1.000
_cell.length_c   1.000
_cell.angle_alpha   90.00
_cell.angle_beta   90.00
_cell.angle_gamma   90.00
#
_symmetry.space_group_name_H-M   'P 1'
#
loop_
_entity.id
_entity.type
_entity.pdbx_description
1 polymer ?
#
loop_
_entity_poly.entity_id
_entity_poly.type
_entity_poly.pdbx_seq_one_letter_code
_entity_poly.pdbx_strand_id
1 'polypeptide(L)'
;MQRHFKILATVFAVLAAALFTACKKDDTTSGSTTGTGPTNASGASANPDPIVVSTCASATGIAKVLCLADAIKSQLNATQITTLQTTYSTTSAKKWSNLPQGLVNSANKRTGLSFGSMTTVQIQHAKALIKGISGTTANEGWDEIQQLLNTDEYLNSNGGGSTYGAAN
;
A
#
# COMPACT_ATOMS: atom_id res chain seq x y z
N MET A 1 10.12 50.95 42.64
CA MET A 1 11.44 51.19 43.26
C MET A 1 12.40 50.16 42.71
N GLN A 2 13.39 50.67 41.98
CA GLN A 2 14.48 49.96 41.33
C GLN A 2 15.59 49.69 42.36
N ARG A 3 16.53 48.79 42.02
CA ARG A 3 17.84 48.46 42.66
C ARG A 3 17.75 47.25 43.61
N HIS A 4 18.62 46.23 43.54
CA HIS A 4 20.09 46.23 43.44
C HIS A 4 20.59 44.91 42.78
N PHE A 5 21.40 44.97 41.71
CA PHE A 5 22.86 44.71 41.72
C PHE A 5 23.23 43.23 41.98
N LYS A 6 23.34 42.37 40.95
CA LYS A 6 24.62 41.96 40.31
C LYS A 6 25.82 41.89 41.28
N ILE A 7 26.39 40.68 41.46
CA ILE A 7 27.83 40.31 41.40
C ILE A 7 28.10 39.04 42.23
N LEU A 8 28.49 37.94 41.54
CA LEU A 8 29.52 36.91 41.84
C LEU A 8 29.15 35.65 41.01
N ALA A 9 29.56 35.52 39.74
CA ALA A 9 30.88 35.08 39.28
C ALA A 9 31.33 33.70 39.85
N THR A 10 31.33 32.72 38.95
CA THR A 10 32.25 31.56 38.85
C THR A 10 32.26 30.50 39.95
N VAL A 11 31.55 29.38 39.73
CA VAL A 11 31.98 28.04 40.20
C VAL A 11 31.56 26.97 39.16
N PHE A 12 32.57 26.38 38.53
CA PHE A 12 32.62 25.07 37.86
C PHE A 12 31.82 24.81 36.57
N ALA A 13 32.58 24.96 35.48
CA ALA A 13 32.48 24.12 34.29
C ALA A 13 32.76 22.63 34.62
N VAL A 14 32.42 21.78 33.65
CA VAL A 14 32.64 20.33 33.53
C VAL A 14 31.45 19.46 33.96
N LEU A 15 30.51 19.26 33.03
CA LEU A 15 30.15 17.89 32.66
C LEU A 15 29.78 17.84 31.18
N ALA A 16 30.51 16.99 30.47
CA ALA A 16 30.53 16.88 29.03
C ALA A 16 29.26 16.21 28.48
N ALA A 17 28.82 16.79 27.36
CA ALA A 17 28.29 16.15 26.17
C ALA A 17 28.06 14.62 26.20
N ALA A 18 26.80 14.22 26.20
CA ALA A 18 26.26 13.12 25.39
C ALA A 18 24.72 13.19 25.45
N LEU A 19 24.05 12.90 24.32
CA LEU A 19 22.59 12.69 24.13
C LEU A 19 21.75 13.83 23.49
N PHE A 20 22.29 14.50 22.48
CA PHE A 20 21.43 15.19 21.48
C PHE A 20 21.86 14.83 20.05
N THR A 21 21.63 13.57 19.65
CA THR A 21 21.75 13.16 18.25
C THR A 21 20.72 12.08 17.92
N ALA A 22 19.50 12.48 17.55
CA ALA A 22 18.62 11.71 16.65
C ALA A 22 17.31 12.47 16.37
N CYS A 23 17.39 13.52 15.56
CA CYS A 23 16.33 13.95 14.66
C CYS A 23 16.97 14.85 13.61
N LYS A 24 17.60 14.25 12.60
CA LYS A 24 17.75 14.95 11.33
C LYS A 24 16.39 14.93 10.67
N LYS A 25 15.73 16.09 10.65
CA LYS A 25 14.68 16.39 9.67
C LYS A 25 15.40 16.46 8.33
N ASP A 26 15.23 15.47 7.48
CA ASP A 26 15.61 15.61 6.07
C ASP A 26 14.62 16.60 5.44
N ASP A 27 15.09 17.82 5.16
CA ASP A 27 14.40 18.77 4.28
C ASP A 27 14.55 18.31 2.83
N THR A 28 13.98 17.15 2.50
CA THR A 28 13.73 16.81 1.10
C THR A 28 12.33 17.27 0.77
N THR A 29 12.25 18.40 0.09
CA THR A 29 11.06 18.85 -0.64
C THR A 29 10.58 17.72 -1.53
N SER A 30 9.58 16.94 -1.10
CA SER A 30 8.84 16.04 -1.97
C SER A 30 7.95 16.88 -2.88
N GLY A 31 8.57 17.38 -3.95
CA GLY A 31 7.81 17.76 -5.13
C GLY A 31 7.00 16.54 -5.58
N SER A 32 5.69 16.69 -5.62
CA SER A 32 4.77 15.73 -6.24
C SER A 32 5.10 15.67 -7.73
N THR A 33 6.06 14.82 -8.11
CA THR A 33 6.28 14.43 -9.49
C THR A 33 5.31 13.30 -9.81
N THR A 34 4.31 13.60 -10.64
CA THR A 34 3.56 12.61 -11.40
C THR A 34 4.52 11.67 -12.12
N GLY A 35 4.67 10.46 -11.60
CA GLY A 35 5.49 9.41 -12.19
C GLY A 35 4.82 8.82 -13.43
N THR A 36 5.06 9.43 -14.59
CA THR A 36 4.99 8.73 -15.88
C THR A 36 6.38 8.17 -16.19
N GLY A 37 6.58 6.88 -15.90
CA GLY A 37 7.79 6.16 -16.31
C GLY A 37 7.64 4.66 -15.99
N PRO A 38 7.82 3.74 -16.95
CA PRO A 38 7.81 2.32 -16.66
C PRO A 38 9.11 1.97 -15.94
N THR A 39 9.06 1.79 -14.61
CA THR A 39 10.17 1.20 -13.87
C THR A 39 10.21 -0.29 -14.19
N ASN A 40 11.19 -0.69 -15.00
CA ASN A 40 11.55 -2.08 -15.25
C ASN A 40 12.21 -2.65 -13.98
N ALA A 41 11.39 -2.98 -12.96
CA ALA A 41 11.83 -3.76 -11.82
C ALA A 41 11.76 -5.25 -12.21
N SER A 42 12.93 -5.86 -12.45
CA SER A 42 13.09 -7.29 -12.76
C SER A 42 12.89 -8.21 -11.54
N GLY A 43 12.15 -7.75 -10.52
CA GLY A 43 11.69 -8.56 -9.40
C GLY A 43 10.17 -8.63 -9.44
N ALA A 44 9.60 -9.81 -9.16
CA ALA A 44 8.17 -9.93 -8.93
C ALA A 44 7.82 -9.08 -7.69
N SER A 45 7.17 -7.94 -7.89
CA SER A 45 6.70 -7.09 -6.80
C SER A 45 5.24 -7.43 -6.55
N ALA A 46 4.91 -7.72 -5.29
CA ALA A 46 3.52 -7.89 -4.87
C ALA A 46 2.81 -6.55 -4.62
N ASN A 47 3.57 -5.43 -4.56
CA ASN A 47 3.03 -4.10 -4.31
C ASN A 47 3.43 -3.04 -5.38
N PRO A 48 3.26 -3.28 -6.70
CA PRO A 48 3.54 -2.28 -7.72
C PRO A 48 2.42 -1.23 -7.81
N ASP A 49 2.70 -0.08 -8.41
CA ASP A 49 1.67 0.93 -8.73
C ASP A 49 0.69 0.46 -9.81
N PRO A 50 -0.58 0.91 -9.79
CA PRO A 50 -1.55 0.56 -10.82
C PRO A 50 -1.12 1.05 -12.20
N ILE A 51 -1.34 0.23 -13.23
CA ILE A 51 -1.07 0.64 -14.62
C ILE A 51 -2.18 1.55 -15.15
N VAL A 52 -1.82 2.45 -16.07
CA VAL A 52 -2.80 3.18 -16.87
C VAL A 52 -3.26 2.30 -18.03
N VAL A 53 -4.51 1.82 -17.98
CA VAL A 53 -5.14 1.08 -19.08
C VAL A 53 -5.69 2.08 -20.11
N SER A 54 -4.85 2.46 -21.07
CA SER A 54 -5.15 3.51 -22.07
C SER A 54 -6.40 3.22 -22.91
N THR A 55 -6.68 1.95 -23.22
CA THR A 55 -7.89 1.52 -23.93
C THR A 55 -9.18 1.84 -23.17
N CYS A 56 -9.10 2.02 -21.86
CA CYS A 56 -10.23 2.41 -21.03
C CYS A 56 -10.32 3.92 -20.80
N ALA A 57 -9.41 4.75 -21.32
CA ALA A 57 -9.25 6.15 -20.92
C ALA A 57 -10.52 7.01 -21.08
N SER A 58 -11.28 6.79 -22.15
CA SER A 58 -12.51 7.53 -22.46
C SER A 58 -13.76 7.02 -21.74
N ALA A 59 -13.70 5.83 -21.14
CA ALA A 59 -14.85 5.26 -20.44
C ALA A 59 -15.06 5.96 -19.08
N THR A 60 -16.31 6.07 -18.65
CA THR A 60 -16.71 6.67 -17.37
C THR A 60 -17.68 5.77 -16.61
N GLY A 61 -17.86 6.02 -15.31
CA GLY A 61 -18.80 5.29 -14.46
C GLY A 61 -18.62 3.77 -14.54
N ILE A 62 -19.74 3.04 -14.63
CA ILE A 62 -19.74 1.58 -14.72
C ILE A 62 -19.03 1.05 -15.97
N ALA A 63 -19.07 1.77 -17.10
CA ALA A 63 -18.39 1.35 -18.33
C ALA A 63 -16.87 1.31 -18.15
N LYS A 64 -16.31 2.26 -17.37
CA LYS A 64 -14.89 2.23 -16.99
C LYS A 64 -14.55 1.01 -16.16
N VAL A 65 -15.39 0.68 -15.17
CA VAL A 65 -15.20 -0.48 -14.30
C VAL A 65 -15.23 -1.78 -15.10
N LEU A 66 -16.19 -1.93 -16.01
CA LEU A 66 -16.26 -3.10 -16.90
C LEU A 66 -15.03 -3.22 -17.79
N CYS A 67 -14.59 -2.12 -18.41
CA CYS A 67 -13.37 -2.11 -19.23
C CYS A 67 -12.13 -2.54 -18.44
N LEU A 68 -11.96 -2.03 -17.22
CA LEU A 68 -10.85 -2.41 -16.34
C LEU A 68 -10.95 -3.88 -15.89
N ALA A 69 -12.15 -4.39 -15.63
CA ALA A 69 -12.39 -5.78 -15.30
C ALA A 69 -12.04 -6.72 -16.46
N ASP A 70 -12.39 -6.35 -17.69
CA ASP A 70 -11.97 -7.08 -18.89
C ASP A 70 -10.45 -7.02 -19.09
N ALA A 71 -9.84 -5.88 -18.81
CA ALA A 71 -8.39 -5.71 -18.90
C ALA A 71 -7.64 -6.66 -17.96
N ILE A 72 -8.02 -6.78 -16.69
CA ILE A 72 -7.38 -7.78 -15.81
C ILE A 72 -7.66 -9.21 -16.26
N LYS A 73 -8.90 -9.56 -16.64
CA LYS A 73 -9.22 -10.91 -17.10
C LYS A 73 -8.36 -11.33 -18.29
N SER A 74 -8.02 -10.41 -19.19
CA SER A 74 -7.13 -10.69 -20.31
C SER A 74 -5.71 -11.09 -19.90
N GLN A 75 -5.28 -10.73 -18.69
CA GLN A 75 -3.96 -11.05 -18.15
C GLN A 75 -3.95 -12.38 -17.37
N LEU A 76 -5.11 -12.94 -17.05
CA LEU A 76 -5.24 -14.12 -16.20
C LEU A 76 -5.38 -15.40 -17.03
N ASN A 77 -4.77 -16.48 -16.55
CA ASN A 77 -5.04 -17.80 -17.12
C ASN A 77 -6.41 -18.36 -16.67
N ALA A 78 -6.88 -19.43 -17.31
CA ALA A 78 -8.19 -20.02 -17.02
C ALA A 78 -8.40 -20.45 -15.55
N THR A 79 -7.34 -20.94 -14.90
CA THR A 79 -7.38 -21.31 -13.47
C THR A 79 -7.52 -20.08 -12.58
N GLN A 80 -6.78 -19.01 -12.88
CA GLN A 80 -6.88 -17.74 -12.17
C GLN A 80 -8.25 -17.10 -12.36
N ILE A 81 -8.82 -17.14 -13.58
CA ILE A 81 -10.18 -16.65 -13.86
C ILE A 81 -11.21 -17.41 -13.03
N THR A 82 -11.16 -18.75 -13.02
CA THR A 82 -12.06 -19.58 -12.20
C THR A 82 -11.94 -19.28 -10.71
N THR A 83 -10.73 -18.94 -10.25
CA THR A 83 -10.48 -18.57 -8.84
C THR A 83 -11.03 -17.19 -8.50
N LEU A 84 -10.93 -16.22 -9.42
CA LEU A 84 -11.39 -14.85 -9.22
C LEU A 84 -12.90 -14.70 -9.39
N GLN A 85 -13.48 -15.33 -10.42
CA GLN A 85 -14.89 -15.21 -10.80
C GLN A 85 -15.72 -16.32 -10.16
N THR A 86 -16.09 -16.10 -8.91
CA THR A 86 -16.92 -17.06 -8.15
C THR A 86 -18.38 -16.60 -8.08
N THR A 87 -19.29 -17.56 -8.02
CA THR A 87 -20.69 -17.27 -7.70
C THR A 87 -20.78 -16.74 -6.27
N TYR A 88 -21.46 -15.61 -6.08
CA TYR A 88 -21.71 -15.07 -4.75
C TYR A 88 -22.43 -16.11 -3.87
N SER A 89 -21.91 -16.32 -2.67
CA SER A 89 -22.53 -17.19 -1.66
C SER A 89 -22.32 -16.63 -0.26
N THR A 90 -23.27 -16.89 0.63
CA THR A 90 -23.15 -16.53 2.04
C THR A 90 -21.97 -17.24 2.72
N THR A 91 -21.68 -18.47 2.29
CA THR A 91 -20.51 -19.24 2.74
C THR A 91 -19.19 -18.54 2.43
N SER A 92 -19.02 -18.01 1.21
CA SER A 92 -17.82 -17.25 0.84
C SER A 92 -17.78 -15.88 1.51
N ALA A 93 -18.91 -15.18 1.58
CA ALA A 93 -18.98 -13.84 2.19
C ALA A 93 -18.58 -13.85 3.67
N LYS A 94 -18.93 -14.90 4.43
CA LYS A 94 -18.53 -15.08 5.83
C LYS A 94 -17.04 -15.25 6.07
N LYS A 95 -16.24 -15.50 5.01
CA LYS A 95 -14.78 -15.60 5.12
C LYS A 95 -14.08 -14.24 5.11
N TRP A 96 -14.82 -13.14 4.93
CA TRP A 96 -14.24 -11.82 5.03
C TRP A 96 -13.77 -11.56 6.47
N SER A 97 -12.50 -11.18 6.61
CA SER A 97 -11.84 -10.94 7.88
C SER A 97 -10.78 -9.86 7.69
N ASN A 98 -10.66 -9.00 8.70
CA ASN A 98 -9.60 -7.99 8.81
C ASN A 98 -8.29 -8.57 9.37
N LEU A 99 -8.24 -9.86 9.73
CA LEU A 99 -7.00 -10.50 10.16
C LEU A 99 -6.11 -10.80 8.93
N PRO A 100 -4.77 -10.79 9.10
CA PRO A 100 -3.85 -11.28 8.09
C PRO A 100 -4.22 -12.69 7.62
N GLN A 101 -4.13 -12.96 6.31
CA GLN A 101 -4.53 -14.24 5.72
C GLN A 101 -3.72 -15.42 6.29
N GLY A 102 -2.48 -15.17 6.70
CA GLY A 102 -1.62 -16.16 7.37
C GLY A 102 -2.09 -16.55 8.77
N LEU A 103 -2.91 -15.73 9.44
CA LEU A 103 -3.42 -15.99 10.80
C LEU A 103 -4.78 -16.69 10.82
N VAL A 104 -5.49 -16.74 9.68
CA VAL A 104 -6.77 -17.46 9.57
C VAL A 104 -6.54 -18.92 9.17
N ASN A 105 -7.33 -19.82 9.75
CA ASN A 105 -7.27 -21.24 9.38
C ASN A 105 -7.63 -21.45 7.90
N SER A 106 -7.25 -22.60 7.34
CA SER A 106 -7.45 -22.92 5.92
C SER A 106 -8.92 -22.86 5.48
N ALA A 107 -9.87 -23.20 6.36
CA ALA A 107 -11.30 -23.15 6.06
C ALA A 107 -11.83 -21.71 5.90
N ASN A 108 -11.21 -20.75 6.60
CA ASN A 108 -11.62 -19.34 6.68
C ASN A 108 -10.78 -18.38 5.84
N LYS A 109 -9.83 -18.89 5.04
CA LYS A 109 -9.08 -18.06 4.08
C LYS A 109 -10.03 -17.34 3.12
N ARG A 110 -9.78 -16.05 2.90
CA ARG A 110 -10.52 -15.22 1.93
C ARG A 110 -10.54 -15.88 0.54
N THR A 111 -11.69 -15.85 -0.11
CA THR A 111 -11.87 -16.34 -1.48
C THR A 111 -11.29 -15.35 -2.49
N GLY A 112 -10.57 -15.85 -3.49
CA GLY A 112 -10.02 -15.06 -4.60
C GLY A 112 -8.54 -15.33 -4.84
N LEU A 113 -7.93 -14.50 -5.67
CA LEU A 113 -6.50 -14.52 -5.96
C LEU A 113 -5.75 -13.71 -4.90
N SER A 114 -4.63 -14.24 -4.42
CA SER A 114 -3.62 -13.45 -3.69
C SER A 114 -2.69 -12.78 -4.70
N PHE A 115 -2.24 -11.54 -4.43
CA PHE A 115 -1.22 -10.89 -5.24
C PHE A 115 0.10 -11.67 -5.27
N GLY A 116 0.43 -12.42 -4.21
CA GLY A 116 1.62 -13.30 -4.20
C GLY A 116 1.55 -14.45 -5.21
N SER A 117 0.37 -14.76 -5.74
CA SER A 117 0.15 -15.77 -6.79
C SER A 117 0.08 -15.18 -8.21
N MET A 118 0.25 -13.87 -8.34
CA MET A 118 0.07 -13.12 -9.59
C MET A 118 1.40 -12.56 -10.09
N THR A 119 1.50 -12.34 -11.39
CA THR A 119 2.65 -11.61 -11.96
C THR A 119 2.53 -10.11 -11.65
N THR A 120 3.63 -9.37 -11.67
CA THR A 120 3.62 -7.91 -11.48
C THR A 120 2.59 -7.24 -12.37
N VAL A 121 2.53 -7.58 -13.67
CA VAL A 121 1.57 -7.01 -14.63
C VAL A 121 0.12 -7.32 -14.23
N GLN A 122 -0.17 -8.57 -13.84
CA GLN A 122 -1.51 -8.93 -13.36
C GLN A 122 -1.92 -8.09 -12.14
N ILE A 123 -0.99 -7.83 -11.21
CA ILE A 123 -1.25 -7.01 -10.02
C ILE A 123 -1.46 -5.54 -10.39
N GLN A 124 -0.68 -4.99 -11.31
CA GLN A 124 -0.88 -3.61 -11.78
C GLN A 124 -2.25 -3.42 -12.43
N HIS A 125 -2.72 -4.38 -13.22
CA HIS A 125 -4.08 -4.39 -13.77
C HIS A 125 -5.15 -4.55 -12.67
N ALA A 126 -4.91 -5.40 -11.65
CA ALA A 126 -5.82 -5.56 -10.51
C ALA A 126 -6.00 -4.25 -9.76
N LYS A 127 -4.88 -3.57 -9.48
CA LYS A 127 -4.87 -2.28 -8.80
C LYS A 127 -5.48 -1.17 -9.64
N ALA A 128 -5.36 -1.22 -10.96
CA ALA A 128 -6.06 -0.29 -11.85
C ALA A 128 -7.58 -0.42 -11.71
N LEU A 129 -8.11 -1.65 -11.65
CA LEU A 129 -9.52 -1.91 -11.36
C LEU A 129 -9.91 -1.43 -9.96
N ILE A 130 -9.14 -1.79 -8.92
CA ILE A 130 -9.39 -1.38 -7.53
C ILE A 130 -9.44 0.15 -7.42
N LYS A 131 -8.50 0.86 -8.05
CA LYS A 131 -8.50 2.32 -8.13
C LYS A 131 -9.74 2.87 -8.83
N GLY A 132 -10.16 2.23 -9.93
CA GLY A 132 -11.37 2.60 -10.66
C GLY A 132 -12.66 2.45 -9.86
N ILE A 133 -12.76 1.43 -9.00
CA ILE A 133 -13.98 1.18 -8.18
C ILE A 133 -13.99 1.95 -6.86
N SER A 134 -12.82 2.19 -6.27
CA SER A 134 -12.70 2.86 -4.96
C SER A 134 -12.64 4.38 -5.09
N GLY A 135 -12.33 4.90 -6.27
CA GLY A 135 -12.21 6.34 -6.52
C GLY A 135 -10.82 6.89 -6.16
N THR A 136 -10.65 8.19 -6.38
CA THR A 136 -9.35 8.88 -6.27
C THR A 136 -9.41 10.12 -5.36
N THR A 137 -10.39 10.16 -4.46
CA THR A 137 -10.47 11.21 -3.44
C THR A 137 -9.26 11.07 -2.51
N ALA A 138 -8.62 12.19 -2.16
CA ALA A 138 -7.45 12.17 -1.27
C ALA A 138 -7.82 11.61 0.11
N ASN A 139 -6.94 10.80 0.69
CA ASN A 139 -7.12 10.05 1.94
C ASN A 139 -8.32 9.10 1.97
N GLU A 140 -8.85 8.73 0.80
CA GLU A 140 -10.00 7.84 0.66
C GLU A 140 -9.79 6.93 -0.56
N GLY A 141 -10.58 5.88 -0.67
CA GLY A 141 -10.58 5.02 -1.85
C GLY A 141 -9.19 4.44 -2.16
N TRP A 142 -8.67 4.68 -3.36
CA TRP A 142 -7.34 4.18 -3.75
C TRP A 142 -6.20 4.68 -2.86
N ASP A 143 -6.27 5.93 -2.41
CA ASP A 143 -5.19 6.52 -1.63
C ASP A 143 -5.05 5.79 -0.27
N GLU A 144 -6.17 5.60 0.43
CA GLU A 144 -6.19 4.81 1.66
C GLU A 144 -5.75 3.35 1.43
N ILE A 145 -6.25 2.69 0.38
CA ILE A 145 -5.86 1.32 0.05
C ILE A 145 -4.35 1.22 -0.20
N GLN A 146 -3.76 2.18 -0.90
CA GLN A 146 -2.31 2.22 -1.15
C GLN A 146 -1.53 2.41 0.15
N GLN A 147 -1.99 3.29 1.04
CA GLN A 147 -1.38 3.49 2.36
C GLN A 147 -1.44 2.22 3.22
N LEU A 148 -2.55 1.48 3.18
CA LEU A 148 -2.69 0.19 3.87
C LEU A 148 -1.71 -0.85 3.33
N LEU A 149 -1.60 -1.00 2.01
CA LEU A 149 -0.64 -1.93 1.37
C LEU A 149 0.81 -1.56 1.69
N ASN A 150 1.14 -0.27 1.70
CA ASN A 150 2.49 0.20 2.05
C ASN A 150 2.81 -0.02 3.54
N THR A 151 1.81 0.15 4.41
CA THR A 151 1.95 -0.15 5.84
C THR A 151 2.18 -1.64 6.05
N ASP A 152 1.47 -2.49 5.30
CA ASP A 152 1.63 -3.94 5.36
C ASP A 152 3.04 -4.37 4.93
N GLU A 153 3.60 -3.75 3.88
CA GLU A 153 5.00 -3.95 3.47
C GLU A 153 6.01 -3.47 4.53
N TYR A 154 5.73 -2.34 5.16
CA TYR A 154 6.54 -1.83 6.27
C TYR A 154 6.54 -2.82 7.44
N LEU A 155 5.39 -3.35 7.84
CA LEU A 155 5.29 -4.32 8.93
C LEU A 155 6.04 -5.61 8.60
N ASN A 156 5.96 -6.12 7.37
CA ASN A 156 6.78 -7.25 6.92
C ASN A 156 8.28 -7.00 7.15
N SER A 157 8.74 -5.80 6.76
CA SER A 157 10.16 -5.40 6.85
C SER A 157 10.63 -5.06 8.28
N ASN A 158 9.72 -4.70 9.19
CA ASN A 158 10.05 -4.12 10.50
C ASN A 158 9.53 -4.95 11.69
N GLY A 159 9.53 -6.29 11.56
CA GLY A 159 9.29 -7.19 12.69
C GLY A 159 7.84 -7.59 12.94
N GLY A 160 6.91 -7.27 12.03
CA GLY A 160 5.55 -7.81 12.04
C GLY A 160 5.48 -9.29 11.70
N GLY A 161 6.49 -9.82 10.99
CA GLY A 161 6.59 -11.22 10.60
C GLY A 161 6.19 -11.45 9.14
N SER A 162 6.49 -12.65 8.61
CA SER A 162 6.34 -12.98 7.19
C SER A 162 4.90 -13.07 6.69
N THR A 163 3.92 -13.05 7.60
CA THR A 163 2.48 -13.06 7.26
C THR A 163 1.92 -11.67 6.92
N TYR A 164 2.72 -10.61 7.08
CA TYR A 164 2.44 -9.26 6.59
C TYR A 164 3.03 -9.07 5.20
N GLY A 165 2.53 -8.09 4.46
CA GLY A 165 3.00 -7.70 3.13
C GLY A 165 2.00 -8.11 2.04
N ALA A 166 1.95 -7.31 0.96
CA ALA A 166 0.88 -7.38 -0.04
C ALA A 166 0.74 -8.75 -0.76
N ALA A 167 1.73 -9.62 -0.64
CA ALA A 167 1.69 -10.98 -1.18
C ALA A 167 0.79 -11.95 -0.38
N ASN A 168 0.36 -11.60 0.85
CA ASN A 168 -0.31 -12.52 1.78
C ASN A 168 -1.84 -12.58 1.65
#